data_AF-A0A7W2PKL3-F1
#
_entry.id   AF-A0A7W2PKL3-F1
#
_cell.length_a   1.000
_cell.length_b   1.000
_cell.length_c   1.000
_cell.angle_alpha   90.00
_cell.angle_beta   90.00
_cell.angle_gamma   90.00
#
_symmetry.space_group_name_H-M   'P 1'
#
loop_
_entity.id
_entity.type
_entity.pdbx_description
1 polymer ?
#
loop_
_entity_poly.entity_id
_entity_poly.type
_entity_poly.pdbx_seq_one_letter_code
_entity_poly.pdbx_strand_id
1 'polypeptide(L)' 'MEFYEVEPTLDNYWRAIILFGRNVASYKFALAKSLYELHAVPNDLVKMEQLAAPFSHQLCEHLQHNNVKI' A
#
# COMPACT_ATOMS: atom_id res chain seq x y z
N MET A 1 -2.53 -19.60 -4.02
CA MET A 1 -3.20 -18.42 -3.45
C MET A 1 -3.74 -18.92 -2.12
N GLU A 2 -2.93 -18.92 -1.05
CA GLU A 2 -3.28 -19.66 0.20
C GLU A 2 -3.18 -18.80 1.46
N PHE A 3 -2.56 -17.61 1.41
CA PHE A 3 -2.17 -16.88 2.61
C PHE A 3 -3.35 -16.32 3.43
N TYR A 4 -4.42 -15.83 2.81
CA TYR A 4 -5.58 -15.26 3.52
C TYR A 4 -6.72 -16.26 3.77
N GLU A 5 -6.71 -17.41 3.09
CA GLU A 5 -7.75 -18.44 3.21
C GLU A 5 -7.47 -19.40 4.38
N VAL A 6 -6.19 -19.58 4.73
CA VAL A 6 -5.74 -20.44 5.83
C VAL A 6 -5.95 -19.78 7.20
N GLU A 7 -5.76 -18.46 7.30
CA GLU A 7 -5.97 -17.68 8.53
C GLU A 7 -6.63 -16.32 8.22
N PRO A 8 -7.97 -16.26 8.21
CA PRO A 8 -8.74 -15.06 7.83
C PRO A 8 -8.79 -14.00 8.94
N THR A 9 -7.62 -13.56 9.42
CA THR A 9 -7.50 -12.47 10.39
C THR A 9 -7.47 -11.11 9.69
N LEU A 10 -7.90 -10.05 10.38
CA LEU A 10 -7.85 -8.68 9.85
C LEU A 10 -6.43 -8.31 9.40
N ASP A 11 -5.43 -8.71 10.19
CA ASP A 11 -4.02 -8.46 9.86
C ASP A 11 -3.56 -9.21 8.60
N ASN A 12 -4.05 -10.44 8.39
CA ASN A 12 -3.70 -11.21 7.19
C ASN A 12 -4.40 -10.66 5.94
N TYR A 13 -5.64 -10.18 6.05
CA TYR A 13 -6.31 -9.43 4.98
C TYR A 13 -5.57 -8.14 4.64
N TRP A 14 -5.13 -7.38 5.65
CA TRP A 14 -4.31 -6.19 5.46
C TRP A 14 -2.99 -6.49 4.73
N ARG A 15 -2.27 -7.52 5.18
CA ARG A 15 -1.01 -7.96 4.53
C ARG A 15 -1.25 -8.41 3.10
N ALA A 16 -2.35 -9.11 2.82
CA ALA A 16 -2.71 -9.56 1.47
C ALA A 16 -2.83 -8.36 0.50
N ILE A 17 -3.55 -7.30 0.88
CA ILE A 17 -3.73 -6.09 0.07
C ILE A 17 -2.37 -5.50 -0.36
N ILE A 18 -1.40 -5.49 0.55
CA ILE A 18 -0.06 -4.96 0.29
C ILE A 18 0.79 -5.96 -0.54
N LEU A 19 0.71 -7.25 -0.23
CA LEU A 19 1.60 -8.28 -0.78
C LEU A 19 1.27 -8.71 -2.20
N PHE A 20 -0.01 -8.69 -2.60
CA PHE A 20 -0.48 -9.17 -3.91
C PHE A 20 -0.35 -8.17 -5.05
N GLY A 21 0.09 -6.94 -4.78
CA GLY A 21 0.45 -6.03 -5.85
C GLY A 21 1.83 -6.35 -6.46
N ARG A 22 2.36 -5.42 -7.25
CA ARG A 22 3.62 -5.63 -7.99
C ARG A 22 4.76 -6.02 -7.03
N ASN A 23 5.56 -7.03 -7.39
CA ASN A 23 6.65 -7.54 -6.55
C ASN A 23 7.88 -6.62 -6.51
N VAL A 24 7.67 -5.36 -6.15
CA VAL A 24 8.69 -4.32 -6.02
C VAL A 24 8.51 -3.68 -4.64
N ALA A 25 9.59 -3.59 -3.87
CA ALA A 25 9.57 -3.00 -2.51
C ALA A 25 8.92 -1.61 -2.51
N SER A 26 9.30 -0.76 -3.46
CA SER A 26 8.78 0.61 -3.60
C SER A 26 7.27 0.65 -3.78
N TYR A 27 6.69 -0.28 -4.54
CA TYR A 27 5.25 -0.38 -4.71
C TYR A 27 4.57 -0.75 -3.39
N LYS A 28 5.06 -1.81 -2.72
CA LYS A 28 4.43 -2.35 -1.50
C LYS A 28 4.50 -1.35 -0.34
N PHE A 29 5.66 -0.72 -0.15
CA PHE A 29 5.84 0.26 0.93
C PHE A 29 5.10 1.57 0.66
N ALA A 30 5.06 2.05 -0.59
CA ALA A 30 4.27 3.23 -0.93
C ALA A 30 2.78 2.98 -0.69
N LEU A 31 2.24 1.84 -1.18
CA LEU A 31 0.84 1.47 -0.98
C LEU A 31 0.47 1.37 0.50
N ALA A 32 1.30 0.70 1.30
CA ALA A 32 1.05 0.54 2.73
C ALA A 32 0.98 1.89 3.47
N LYS A 33 1.95 2.79 3.22
CA LYS A 33 1.96 4.12 3.84
C LYS A 33 0.75 4.96 3.42
N SER A 34 0.40 4.98 2.14
CA SER A 34 -0.73 5.76 1.64
C SER A 34 -2.07 5.29 2.19
N LEU A 35 -2.28 3.99 2.31
CA LEU A 35 -3.48 3.45 2.96
C LEU A 35 -3.52 3.78 4.46
N TYR A 36 -2.36 3.77 5.13
CA TYR A 36 -2.26 4.21 6.52
C TYR A 36 -2.63 5.68 6.67
N GLU A 37 -2.20 6.58 5.79
CA GLU A 37 -2.58 8.00 5.82
C GLU A 37 -4.10 8.22 5.63
N LEU A 38 -4.73 7.37 4.82
CA LEU A 38 -6.16 7.44 4.53
C LEU A 38 -7.07 6.97 5.68
N HIS A 39 -6.51 6.39 6.77
CA HIS A 39 -7.29 5.99 7.95
C HIS A 39 -8.08 7.13 8.59
N ALA A 40 -7.69 8.38 8.34
CA ALA A 40 -8.36 9.58 8.84
C ALA A 40 -9.75 9.80 8.18
N VAL A 41 -10.04 9.12 7.06
CA VAL A 41 -11.34 9.18 6.40
C VAL A 41 -12.23 8.07 6.97
N PRO A 42 -13.41 8.39 7.54
CA PRO A 42 -14.28 7.40 8.19
C PRO A 42 -15.05 6.51 7.20
N ASN A 43 -14.45 6.20 6.04
CA ASN A 43 -15.10 5.47 4.95
C ASN A 43 -14.25 4.27 4.55
N ASP A 44 -14.88 3.09 4.53
CA ASP A 44 -14.21 1.83 4.18
C ASP A 44 -13.89 1.73 2.67
N LEU A 45 -14.49 2.61 1.85
CA LEU A 45 -14.20 2.72 0.43
C LEU A 45 -13.15 3.79 0.16
N VAL A 46 -11.98 3.35 -0.29
CA VAL A 46 -10.92 4.20 -0.85
C VAL A 46 -11.05 4.23 -2.38
N LYS A 47 -11.40 5.39 -2.93
CA LYS A 47 -11.42 5.59 -4.39
C LYS A 47 -10.01 5.81 -4.94
N MET A 48 -9.83 5.50 -6.22
CA MET A 48 -8.53 5.67 -6.89
C MET A 48 -8.05 7.13 -6.83
N GLU A 49 -8.95 8.10 -6.96
CA GLU A 49 -8.60 9.53 -6.91
C GLU A 49 -8.11 9.95 -5.53
N GLN A 50 -8.60 9.30 -4.46
CA GLN A 50 -8.17 9.54 -3.09
C GLN A 50 -6.80 8.91 -2.82
N LEU A 51 -6.52 7.77 -3.47
CA LEU A 51 -5.25 7.04 -3.32
C LEU A 51 -4.13 7.62 -4.20
N ALA A 52 -4.45 8.15 -5.38
CA ALA A 52 -3.47 8.50 -6.40
C ALA A 52 -2.41 9.51 -5.91
N ALA A 53 -2.83 10.58 -5.24
CA ALA A 53 -1.93 11.60 -4.71
C ALA A 53 -1.02 11.08 -3.57
N PRO A 54 -1.54 10.50 -2.47
CA PRO A 54 -0.69 9.99 -1.40
C PRO A 54 0.20 8.83 -1.86
N PHE A 55 -0.27 7.96 -2.76
CA PHE A 55 0.54 6.90 -3.35
C PHE A 55 1.72 7.45 -4.15
N SER A 56 1.47 8.40 -5.04
CA SER A 56 2.53 8.99 -5.86
C SER A 56 3.55 9.73 -5.00
N HIS A 57 3.10 10.42 -3.96
CA HIS A 57 3.98 11.07 -3.00
C HIS A 57 4.89 10.06 -2.29
N GLN A 58 4.31 9.00 -1.72
CA GLN A 58 5.08 8.00 -0.98
C GLN A 58 6.00 7.17 -1.86
N LEU A 59 5.61 6.95 -3.12
CA LEU A 59 6.46 6.33 -4.13
C LEU A 59 7.67 7.21 -4.44
N CYS A 60 7.46 8.51 -4.72
CA CYS A 60 8.54 9.46 -4.97
C CYS A 60 9.48 9.58 -3.77
N GLU A 61 8.93 9.71 -2.55
CA GLU A 61 9.73 9.74 -1.32
C GLU A 61 10.60 8.48 -1.20
N HIS A 62 10.03 7.29 -1.40
CA HIS A 62 10.78 6.05 -1.32
C HIS A 62 11.87 5.95 -2.40
N LEU A 63 11.62 6.45 -3.60
CA LEU A 63 12.62 6.51 -4.68
C LEU A 63 13.72 7.53 -4.43
N GLN A 64 13.46 8.60 -3.67
CA GLN A 64 14.49 9.57 -3.28
C GLN A 64 15.41 9.04 -2.18
N HIS A 65 14.86 8.28 -1.23
CA HIS A 65 15.63 7.72 -0.11
C HIS A 65 16.41 6.45 -0.49
N ASN A 66 15.95 5.71 -1.50
CA ASN A 66 16.74 4.65 -2.10
C ASN A 66 17.56 5.24 -3.23
N ASN A 67 18.86 4.95 -3.28
CA ASN A 67 19.82 5.55 -4.22
C ASN A 67 19.65 5.10 -5.69
N VAL A 68 18.41 4.90 -6.15
CA VAL A 68 18.08 4.62 -7.54
C VAL A 68 17.93 5.96 -8.24
N LYS A 69 19.03 6.44 -8.84
CA LYS A 69 18.98 7.56 -9.79
C LYS A 69 18.03 7.17 -10.93
N ILE A 70 16.95 7.92 -11.10
CA ILE A 70 16.09 7.88 -12.29
C ILE A 70 16.83 8.60 -13.42
#